data_AF-A0A2N2Y4J4-F1
#
_entry.id   AF-A0A2N2Y4J4-F1
#
_cell.length_a   1.000
_cell.length_b   1.000
_cell.length_c   1.000
_cell.angle_alpha   90.00
_cell.angle_beta   90.00
_cell.angle_gamma   90.00
#
_symmetry.space_group_name_H-M   'P 1'
#
loop_
_entity.id
_entity.type
_entity.pdbx_description
1 polymer ?
#
loop_
_entity_poly.entity_id
_entity_poly.type
_entity_poly.pdbx_seq_one_letter_code
_entity_poly.pdbx_strand_id
1 'polypeptide(L)'
;MAIIQSKIYKKLSMKNIYKYLIAVAITGLLIVPEQSVKAGNKDRSGQAGVSELLINPWASSSGWGGVNIANVRGLEAMYGNVAGIAYTKSTELIFSHTQ
;
A
#
# COMPACT_ATOMS: atom_id res chain seq x y z
N MET A 1 25.49 -19.50 -53.10
CA MET A 1 25.61 -18.32 -52.22
C MET A 1 24.28 -17.97 -51.52
N ALA A 2 23.19 -17.71 -52.25
CA ALA A 2 21.90 -17.23 -51.68
C ALA A 2 21.21 -18.18 -50.69
N ILE A 3 21.27 -19.49 -50.92
CA ILE A 3 20.64 -20.52 -50.05
C ILE A 3 21.31 -20.58 -48.67
N ILE A 4 22.63 -20.37 -48.62
CA ILE A 4 23.41 -20.38 -47.37
C ILE A 4 23.07 -19.13 -46.55
N GLN A 5 22.97 -17.98 -47.21
CA GLN A 5 22.57 -16.72 -46.59
C GLN A 5 21.17 -16.84 -45.96
N SER A 6 20.20 -17.41 -46.69
CA SER A 6 18.85 -17.70 -46.20
C SER A 6 18.83 -18.57 -44.93
N LYS A 7 19.61 -19.67 -44.89
CA LYS A 7 19.71 -20.52 -43.70
C LYS A 7 20.31 -19.80 -42.49
N ILE A 8 21.31 -18.94 -42.71
CA ILE A 8 21.95 -18.16 -41.64
C ILE A 8 20.97 -17.13 -41.07
N TYR A 9 20.26 -16.39 -41.92
CA TYR A 9 19.23 -15.43 -41.47
C TYR A 9 18.11 -16.11 -40.69
N LYS A 10 17.63 -17.27 -41.15
CA LYS A 10 16.61 -18.05 -40.43
C LYS A 10 17.14 -18.50 -39.06
N LYS A 11 18.39 -18.97 -38.98
CA LYS A 11 19.04 -19.37 -37.72
C LYS A 11 19.24 -18.18 -36.77
N LEU A 12 19.61 -17.01 -37.27
CA LEU A 12 19.79 -15.78 -36.47
C LEU A 12 18.45 -15.24 -35.96
N SER A 13 17.40 -15.28 -36.79
CA SER A 13 16.03 -14.91 -36.43
C SER A 13 15.48 -15.83 -35.32
N MET A 14 15.68 -17.14 -35.43
CA MET A 14 15.30 -18.10 -34.39
C MET A 14 16.05 -17.86 -33.07
N LYS A 15 17.28 -17.33 -33.13
CA LYS A 15 18.07 -17.03 -31.93
C LYS A 15 17.56 -15.84 -31.11
N ASN A 16 16.87 -14.91 -31.73
CA ASN A 16 16.30 -13.77 -31.01
C ASN A 16 14.89 -14.09 -30.50
N ILE A 17 14.14 -14.91 -31.23
CA ILE A 17 12.78 -15.32 -30.85
C ILE A 17 12.73 -16.10 -29.54
N TYR A 18 13.67 -17.03 -29.28
CA TYR A 18 13.67 -17.76 -28.02
C TYR A 18 13.95 -16.86 -26.82
N LYS A 19 14.69 -15.75 -26.99
CA LYS A 19 14.97 -14.80 -25.91
C LYS A 19 13.72 -14.03 -25.51
N TYR A 20 12.93 -13.59 -26.49
CA TYR A 20 11.65 -12.93 -26.23
C TYR A 20 10.63 -13.89 -25.62
N LEU A 21 10.58 -15.15 -26.09
CA LEU A 21 9.71 -16.18 -25.51
C LEU A 21 10.08 -16.48 -24.05
N ILE A 22 11.37 -16.59 -23.74
CA ILE A 22 11.85 -16.77 -22.37
C ILE A 22 11.53 -15.55 -21.51
N ALA A 23 11.74 -14.33 -22.03
CA ALA A 23 11.42 -13.10 -21.31
C ALA A 23 9.93 -13.04 -20.95
N VAL A 24 9.03 -13.29 -21.93
CA VAL A 24 7.58 -13.34 -21.72
C VAL A 24 7.20 -14.40 -20.70
N ALA A 25 7.78 -15.60 -20.79
CA ALA A 25 7.54 -16.68 -19.83
C ALA A 25 7.97 -16.31 -18.41
N ILE A 26 9.12 -15.68 -18.23
CA ILE A 26 9.61 -15.21 -16.92
C ILE A 26 8.69 -14.13 -16.36
N THR A 27 8.29 -13.13 -17.15
CA THR A 27 7.33 -12.12 -16.69
C THR A 27 5.98 -12.71 -16.32
N GLY A 28 5.48 -13.68 -17.09
CA GLY A 28 4.24 -14.40 -16.75
C GLY A 28 4.36 -15.16 -15.44
N LEU A 29 5.50 -15.81 -15.20
CA LEU A 29 5.75 -16.56 -13.97
C LEU A 29 5.87 -15.65 -12.72
N LEU A 30 6.39 -14.43 -12.89
CA LEU A 30 6.56 -13.47 -11.79
C LEU A 30 5.26 -12.74 -11.40
N ILE A 31 4.34 -12.54 -12.34
CA ILE A 31 3.09 -11.77 -12.10
C ILE A 31 1.95 -12.66 -11.57
N VAL A 32 1.93 -13.95 -11.93
CA VAL A 32 0.86 -14.88 -11.56
C VAL A 32 0.74 -15.20 -10.05
N PRO A 33 1.81 -15.27 -9.22
CA PRO A 33 1.67 -15.74 -7.83
C PRO A 33 1.08 -14.71 -6.83
N GLU A 34 0.74 -13.48 -7.23
CA GLU A 34 0.26 -12.46 -6.27
C GLU A 34 -1.21 -12.60 -5.83
N GLN A 35 -1.94 -13.59 -6.35
CA GLN A 35 -3.40 -13.65 -6.18
C GLN A 35 -3.89 -14.01 -4.75
N SER A 36 -3.00 -14.43 -3.85
CA SER A 36 -3.41 -15.02 -2.55
C SER A 36 -2.53 -14.62 -1.36
N VAL A 37 -1.80 -13.50 -1.41
CA VAL A 37 -1.05 -13.03 -0.24
C VAL A 37 -1.98 -12.25 0.68
N LYS A 38 -2.66 -12.94 1.60
CA LYS A 38 -3.33 -12.30 2.73
C LYS A 38 -2.30 -11.94 3.80
N ALA A 39 -1.80 -10.72 3.74
CA ALA A 39 -1.03 -10.13 4.84
C ALA A 39 -1.97 -9.77 6.00
N GLY A 40 -1.49 -9.97 7.24
CA GLY A 40 -2.25 -9.69 8.46
C GLY A 40 -2.63 -10.96 9.22
N ASN A 41 -2.31 -11.01 10.51
CA ASN A 41 -2.70 -12.12 11.38
C ASN A 41 -4.01 -11.78 12.09
N LYS A 42 -5.11 -12.40 11.66
CA LYS A 42 -6.43 -12.21 12.27
C LYS A 42 -6.44 -12.65 13.74
N ASP A 43 -5.59 -13.60 14.13
CA ASP A 43 -5.46 -14.08 15.51
C ASP A 43 -4.85 -13.01 16.44
N ARG A 44 -4.24 -11.96 15.87
CA ARG A 44 -3.74 -10.79 16.62
C ARG A 44 -4.72 -9.61 16.63
N SER A 45 -5.87 -9.72 15.97
CA SER A 45 -6.92 -8.71 16.10
C SER A 45 -7.47 -8.74 17.53
N GLY A 46 -7.58 -7.57 18.17
CA GLY A 46 -8.06 -7.46 19.56
C GLY A 46 -7.01 -7.73 20.65
N GLN A 47 -5.71 -7.84 20.33
CA GLN A 47 -4.64 -7.93 21.35
C GLN A 47 -4.34 -6.59 22.05
N ALA A 48 -5.02 -5.51 21.67
CA ALA A 48 -4.95 -4.27 22.41
C ALA A 48 -5.65 -4.47 23.76
N GLY A 49 -4.93 -4.24 24.87
CA GLY A 49 -5.47 -4.42 26.23
C GLY A 49 -6.69 -3.54 26.53
N VAL A 50 -6.96 -2.52 25.71
CA VAL A 50 -8.16 -1.68 25.76
C VAL A 50 -8.60 -1.38 24.33
N SER A 51 -9.74 -1.92 23.90
CA SER A 51 -10.26 -1.72 22.53
C SER A 51 -10.77 -0.29 22.29
N GLU A 52 -11.21 0.40 23.35
CA GLU A 52 -11.74 1.76 23.28
C GLU A 52 -10.70 2.78 22.83
N LEU A 53 -9.42 2.58 23.17
CA LEU A 53 -8.33 3.45 22.70
C LEU A 53 -8.08 3.37 21.20
N LEU A 54 -8.58 2.33 20.54
CA LEU A 54 -8.50 2.18 19.09
C LEU A 54 -9.59 2.98 18.37
N ILE A 55 -10.58 3.52 19.08
CA ILE A 55 -11.69 4.28 18.51
C ILE A 55 -11.30 5.77 18.48
N ASN A 56 -11.36 6.38 17.30
CA ASN A 56 -11.16 7.82 17.17
C ASN A 56 -12.36 8.56 17.77
N PRO A 57 -12.21 9.33 18.86
CA PRO A 57 -13.33 10.02 19.51
C PRO A 57 -13.75 11.32 18.80
N TRP A 58 -13.00 11.75 17.79
CA TRP A 58 -13.19 13.05 17.14
C TRP A 58 -14.01 12.94 15.86
N ALA A 59 -15.13 13.65 15.78
CA ALA A 59 -16.04 13.56 14.63
C ALA A 59 -15.39 14.00 13.30
N SER A 60 -14.54 15.03 13.31
CA SER A 60 -13.89 15.52 12.09
C SER A 60 -12.83 14.55 11.57
N SER A 61 -11.82 14.21 12.37
CA SER A 61 -10.75 13.30 11.95
C SER A 61 -11.21 11.84 11.76
N SER A 62 -12.26 11.39 12.45
CA SER A 62 -12.84 10.05 12.19
C SER A 62 -13.55 9.98 10.84
N GLY A 63 -14.17 11.05 10.37
CA GLY A 63 -14.77 11.13 9.03
C GLY A 63 -13.77 10.94 7.88
N TRP A 64 -12.48 11.20 8.13
CA TRP A 64 -11.39 10.92 7.19
C TRP A 64 -10.91 9.46 7.21
N GLY A 65 -11.41 8.62 8.12
CA GLY A 65 -10.97 7.23 8.25
C GLY A 65 -9.48 7.07 8.57
N GLY A 66 -8.86 8.07 9.20
CA GLY A 66 -7.45 8.04 9.58
C GLY A 66 -6.44 8.40 8.48
N VAL A 67 -6.87 8.87 7.30
CA VAL A 67 -5.91 9.29 6.25
C VAL A 67 -5.21 10.62 6.55
N ASN A 68 -5.65 11.35 7.59
CA ASN A 68 -5.16 12.68 7.94
C ASN A 68 -4.03 12.70 8.98
N ILE A 69 -3.34 11.57 9.21
CA ILE A 69 -2.28 11.43 10.25
C ILE A 69 -1.14 12.46 10.08
N ALA A 70 -0.79 12.80 8.84
CA ALA A 70 0.31 13.73 8.55
C ALA A 70 -0.07 15.21 8.72
N ASN A 71 -1.37 15.55 8.68
CA ASN A 71 -1.85 16.93 8.69
C ASN A 71 -2.84 17.25 9.81
N VAL A 72 -3.15 16.31 10.71
CA VAL A 72 -3.95 16.57 11.91
C VAL A 72 -3.24 17.58 12.81
N ARG A 73 -3.98 18.56 13.33
CA ARG A 73 -3.50 19.65 14.18
C ARG A 73 -4.53 19.95 15.26
N GLY A 74 -4.13 20.65 16.31
CA GLY A 74 -5.04 21.00 17.40
C GLY A 74 -5.25 19.83 18.36
N LEU A 75 -6.30 19.92 19.17
CA LEU A 75 -6.65 18.91 20.17
C LEU A 75 -6.96 17.52 19.58
N GLU A 76 -7.51 17.43 18.36
CA GLU A 76 -7.79 16.14 17.69
C GLU A 76 -6.52 15.33 17.40
N ALA A 77 -5.37 16.01 17.31
CA ALA A 77 -4.08 15.38 17.06
C ALA A 77 -3.66 14.43 18.20
N MET A 78 -4.27 14.54 19.39
CA MET A 78 -4.04 13.62 20.52
C MET A 78 -4.30 12.15 20.17
N TYR A 79 -5.23 11.87 19.25
CA TYR A 79 -5.51 10.50 18.81
C TYR A 79 -4.66 10.10 17.60
N GLY A 80 -4.60 10.93 16.56
CA GLY A 80 -3.97 10.57 15.29
C GLY A 80 -2.45 10.72 15.25
N ASN A 81 -1.93 11.85 15.74
CA ASN A 81 -0.49 12.16 15.75
C ASN A 81 -0.21 13.30 16.73
N VAL A 82 0.31 12.97 17.91
CA VAL A 82 0.55 13.93 19.02
C VAL A 82 1.42 15.12 18.61
N ALA A 83 2.30 14.98 17.60
CA ALA A 83 3.10 16.10 17.09
C ALA A 83 2.23 17.26 16.54
N GLY A 84 1.01 16.98 16.09
CA GLY A 84 0.06 17.98 15.61
C GLY A 84 -0.39 18.98 16.68
N ILE A 85 -0.26 18.65 17.96
CA ILE A 85 -0.58 19.53 19.09
C ILE A 85 0.38 20.73 19.14
N ALA A 86 1.60 20.60 18.61
CA ALA A 86 2.55 21.71 18.58
C ALA A 86 2.06 22.90 17.73
N TYR A 87 1.07 22.70 16.86
CA TYR A 87 0.46 23.74 16.03
C TYR A 87 -0.75 24.42 16.68
N THR A 88 -1.13 24.01 17.89
CA THR A 88 -2.22 24.62 18.68
C THR A 88 -1.80 26.02 19.15
N LYS A 89 -2.56 27.06 18.76
CA LYS A 89 -2.18 28.47 19.01
C LYS A 89 -2.48 28.96 20.42
N SER A 90 -3.49 28.37 21.06
CA SER A 90 -4.01 28.76 22.37
C SER A 90 -4.67 27.56 23.02
N THR A 91 -5.15 27.68 24.26
CA THR A 91 -5.95 26.62 24.87
C THR A 91 -7.18 26.30 24.01
N GLU A 92 -7.33 25.03 23.64
CA GLU A 92 -8.46 24.52 22.87
C GLU A 92 -9.33 23.62 23.74
N LEU A 93 -10.64 23.69 23.53
CA LEU A 93 -11.64 22.83 24.16
C LEU A 93 -12.65 22.41 23.09
N ILE A 94 -12.83 21.10 22.92
CA ILE A 94 -13.68 20.52 21.88
C ILE A 94 -14.68 19.57 22.51
N PHE A 95 -15.93 19.64 22.04
CA PHE A 95 -16.96 18.65 22.30
C PHE A 95 -17.22 17.87 21.02
N SER A 96 -17.22 16.53 21.12
CA SER A 96 -17.40 15.62 20.00
C SER A 96 -18.27 14.45 20.44
N HIS A 97 -19.13 13.98 19.53
CA HIS A 97 -19.96 12.80 19.74
C HIS A 97 -20.02 12.02 18.42
N THR A 98 -19.48 10.80 18.43
CA THR A 98 -19.48 9.89 17.28
C THR A 98 -20.49 8.77 17.58
N GLN A 99 -21.53 8.60 16.74
CA GLN A 99 -22.52 7.52 16.82
C GLN A 99 -22.26 6.46 15.75
#